data_AF-A0A9E8N3Q2-F1
#
_entry.id   AF-A0A9E8N3Q2-F1
#
_cell.length_a   1.000
_cell.length_b   1.000
_cell.length_c   1.000
_cell.angle_alpha   90.00
_cell.angle_beta   90.00
_cell.angle_gamma   90.00
#
_symmetry.space_group_name_H-M   'P 1'
#
loop_
_entity.id
_entity.type
_entity.pdbx_description
1 polymer ?
#
loop_
_entity_poly.entity_id
_entity_poly.type
_entity_poly.pdbx_seq_one_letter_code
_entity_poly.pdbx_strand_id
1 'polypeptide(L)'
;MNDNNDIFVDPWLKKAEKIASLPEDLLLACAYNLDITADIIEEAAFFRRTETSDELWITAGYISSIVQDIVDGTATPKDFEIKKLLGAGRVFALPKKGEPFFACLNLLDRLFRVRTGFYWPQKFLTGGILNKYAFEGLVGRIEHDLLENSQKAKETETEIIKVARDLGLSPNPTGKSPTQWFAGCPNKNHVLFIEARENLFFCGWCSRKGGIKELQAFVKERKEG
;
A
#
# COMPACT_ATOMS: atom_id res chain seq x y z
N MET A 1 -11.38 0.00 -9.20
CA MET A 1 -10.94 0.22 -10.59
C MET A 1 -10.11 -0.97 -11.00
N ASN A 2 -10.64 -1.84 -11.87
CA ASN A 2 -9.88 -2.92 -12.53
C ASN A 2 -9.59 -2.46 -13.96
N ASP A 3 -8.69 -1.49 -14.12
CA ASP A 3 -8.04 -1.25 -15.41
C ASP A 3 -6.74 -2.05 -15.39
N ASN A 4 -6.82 -3.32 -15.77
CA ASN A 4 -5.70 -4.26 -15.74
C ASN A 4 -4.77 -4.04 -16.94
N ASN A 5 -4.26 -2.82 -17.07
CA ASN A 5 -3.26 -2.41 -18.07
C ASN A 5 -1.85 -2.40 -17.47
N ASP A 6 -1.64 -3.00 -16.30
CA ASP A 6 -0.37 -2.93 -15.60
C ASP A 6 0.67 -3.82 -16.29
N ILE A 7 1.74 -3.21 -16.83
CA ILE A 7 2.86 -3.91 -17.47
C ILE A 7 3.69 -4.64 -16.41
N PHE A 8 3.85 -4.03 -15.23
CA PHE A 8 4.60 -4.59 -14.11
C PHE A 8 4.01 -4.14 -12.77
N VAL A 9 3.95 -5.07 -11.80
CA VAL A 9 3.46 -4.83 -10.43
C VAL A 9 4.30 -5.62 -9.42
N ASP A 10 5.01 -4.87 -8.57
CA ASP A 10 5.73 -5.38 -7.40
C ASP A 10 5.84 -4.32 -6.29
N PRO A 11 4.71 -3.88 -5.69
CA PRO A 11 4.72 -2.81 -4.69
C PRO A 11 5.43 -3.17 -3.38
N TRP A 12 5.85 -4.43 -3.22
CA TRP A 12 6.52 -4.94 -2.04
C TRP A 12 7.98 -5.34 -2.30
N LEU A 13 8.51 -5.06 -3.51
CA LEU A 13 9.86 -5.44 -3.92
C LEU A 13 10.17 -6.94 -3.73
N LYS A 14 9.16 -7.81 -3.84
CA LYS A 14 9.31 -9.28 -3.69
C LYS A 14 9.92 -9.94 -4.93
N LYS A 15 9.75 -9.28 -6.08
CA LYS A 15 10.28 -9.66 -7.39
C LYS A 15 11.43 -8.75 -7.80
N ALA A 16 11.86 -7.84 -6.93
CA ALA A 16 12.92 -6.89 -7.25
C ALA A 16 14.10 -7.64 -7.84
N GLU A 17 14.41 -7.32 -9.09
CA GLU A 17 15.57 -7.85 -9.78
C GLU A 17 16.80 -7.57 -8.91
N LYS A 18 17.82 -8.44 -8.96
CA LYS A 18 19.12 -8.15 -8.34
C LYS A 18 19.79 -7.02 -9.11
N ILE A 19 19.26 -5.80 -8.97
CA ILE A 19 19.79 -4.61 -9.59
C ILE A 19 21.06 -4.21 -8.83
N ALA A 20 22.15 -4.02 -9.56
CA ALA A 20 23.41 -3.57 -8.98
C ALA A 20 23.41 -2.05 -8.73
N SER A 21 22.59 -1.31 -9.48
CA SER A 21 22.38 0.14 -9.38
C SER A 21 21.02 0.52 -9.96
N LEU A 22 20.53 1.71 -9.62
CA LEU A 22 19.31 2.27 -10.22
C LEU A 22 19.57 2.78 -11.65
N PRO A 23 18.56 2.82 -12.54
CA PRO A 23 18.67 3.49 -13.83
C PRO A 23 19.08 4.97 -13.72
N GLU A 24 19.88 5.42 -14.67
CA GLU A 24 20.50 6.76 -14.71
C GLU A 24 19.49 7.87 -15.06
N ASP A 25 18.48 7.51 -15.85
CA ASP A 25 17.43 8.39 -16.37
C ASP A 25 16.23 8.50 -15.41
N LEU A 26 16.39 8.05 -14.16
CA LEU A 26 15.40 8.25 -13.12
C LEU A 26 15.35 9.70 -12.67
N LEU A 27 14.15 10.25 -12.61
CA LEU A 27 13.87 11.56 -12.05
C LEU A 27 13.30 11.39 -10.66
N LEU A 28 13.81 12.14 -9.67
CA LEU A 28 13.22 12.14 -8.33
C LEU A 28 11.75 12.56 -8.44
N ALA A 29 10.85 11.74 -7.92
CA ALA A 29 9.43 12.09 -7.79
C ALA A 29 9.24 12.91 -6.51
N CYS A 30 9.57 12.32 -5.37
CA CYS A 30 9.63 12.92 -4.04
C CYS A 30 10.26 11.94 -3.06
N ALA A 31 10.65 12.41 -1.87
CA ALA A 31 10.97 11.56 -0.74
C ALA A 31 10.09 11.87 0.46
N TYR A 32 9.82 10.85 1.28
CA TYR A 32 8.92 10.92 2.42
C TYR A 32 9.31 9.94 3.52
N ASN A 33 8.84 10.21 4.73
CA ASN A 33 8.80 9.22 5.80
C ASN A 33 7.69 8.22 5.52
N LEU A 34 8.04 6.95 5.64
CA LEU A 34 7.14 5.81 5.59
C LEU A 34 7.05 5.21 6.99
N ASP A 35 5.86 5.31 7.59
CA ASP A 35 5.54 4.60 8.83
C ASP A 35 5.33 3.12 8.50
N ILE A 36 6.10 2.26 9.14
CA ILE A 36 6.07 0.81 8.99
C ILE A 36 5.61 0.10 10.27
N THR A 37 4.58 0.62 10.94
CA THR A 37 3.93 0.11 12.17
C THR A 37 4.81 0.12 13.43
N ALA A 38 6.08 -0.28 13.32
CA ALA A 38 7.04 -0.38 14.41
C ALA A 38 8.18 0.64 14.32
N ASP A 39 8.33 1.31 13.18
CA ASP A 39 9.42 2.25 12.90
C ASP A 39 9.02 3.25 11.81
N ILE A 40 9.85 4.26 11.61
CA ILE A 40 9.74 5.21 10.50
C ILE A 40 11.02 5.10 9.67
N ILE A 41 10.86 4.81 8.38
CA ILE A 41 11.98 4.79 7.43
C ILE A 41 11.80 5.90 6.40
N GLU A 42 12.89 6.30 5.75
CA GLU A 42 12.80 7.21 4.61
C GLU A 42 12.64 6.39 3.32
N GLU A 43 11.78 6.86 2.42
CA GLU A 43 11.61 6.28 1.11
C GLU A 43 11.69 7.39 0.06
N ALA A 44 12.49 7.17 -0.99
CA ALA A 44 12.53 8.04 -2.15
C ALA A 44 11.86 7.33 -3.33
N ALA A 45 10.91 8.01 -3.94
CA ALA A 45 10.25 7.58 -5.15
C ALA A 45 10.90 8.26 -6.37
N PHE A 46 11.07 7.50 -7.44
CA PHE A 46 11.63 7.95 -8.70
C PHE A 46 10.70 7.59 -9.84
N PHE A 47 10.60 8.49 -10.80
CA PHE A 47 9.81 8.33 -12.01
C PHE A 47 10.74 8.14 -13.20
N ARG A 48 10.38 7.21 -14.07
CA ARG A 48 11.03 7.03 -15.37
C ARG A 48 9.96 6.92 -16.44
N ARG A 49 10.14 7.65 -17.53
CA ARG A 49 9.29 7.56 -18.71
C ARG A 49 10.10 7.02 -19.87
N THR A 50 9.70 5.87 -20.39
CA THR A 50 10.26 5.28 -21.61
C THR A 50 9.43 5.68 -22.83
N GLU A 51 9.74 5.13 -23.99
CA GLU A 51 8.93 5.31 -25.20
C GLU A 51 7.49 4.80 -25.01
N THR A 52 7.32 3.71 -24.25
CA THR A 52 6.06 2.96 -24.14
C THR A 52 5.48 2.91 -22.73
N SER A 53 6.26 3.23 -21.69
CA SER A 53 5.85 3.08 -20.29
C SER A 53 6.16 4.28 -19.40
N ASP A 54 5.31 4.43 -18.38
CA ASP A 54 5.55 5.22 -17.19
C ASP A 54 5.85 4.27 -16.01
N GLU A 55 7.00 4.45 -15.38
CA GLU A 55 7.50 3.57 -14.33
C GLU A 55 7.68 4.31 -13.01
N LEU A 56 7.36 3.61 -11.92
CA LEU A 56 7.69 4.05 -10.56
C LEU A 56 8.72 3.11 -9.97
N TRP A 57 9.77 3.70 -9.45
CA TRP A 57 10.86 3.06 -8.74
C TRP A 57 10.94 3.63 -7.33
N ILE A 58 11.42 2.86 -6.37
CA ILE A 58 11.61 3.31 -4.99
C ILE A 58 12.95 2.86 -4.44
N THR A 59 13.43 3.57 -3.42
CA THR A 59 14.46 3.13 -2.49
C THR A 59 13.95 3.30 -1.07
N ALA A 60 14.12 2.28 -0.22
CA ALA A 60 13.74 2.30 1.18
C ALA A 60 14.99 2.15 2.07
N GLY A 61 15.14 3.02 3.07
CA GLY A 61 16.26 3.02 4.02
C GLY A 61 16.49 4.38 4.66
N TYR A 62 17.60 4.54 5.38
CA TYR A 62 18.03 5.85 5.89
C TYR A 62 18.85 6.56 4.81
N ILE A 63 18.22 7.40 4.00
CA ILE A 63 18.78 7.88 2.70
C ILE A 63 18.92 9.40 2.59
N SER A 64 18.59 10.16 3.64
CA SER A 64 18.46 11.61 3.64
C SER A 64 19.65 12.36 3.05
N SER A 65 20.90 11.95 3.30
CA SER A 65 22.07 12.62 2.75
C SER A 65 22.13 12.51 1.21
N ILE A 66 21.97 11.31 0.65
CA ILE A 66 22.02 11.08 -0.80
C ILE A 66 20.82 11.72 -1.49
N VAL A 67 19.65 11.68 -0.86
CA VAL A 67 18.45 12.35 -1.40
C VAL A 67 18.67 13.86 -1.48
N GLN A 68 19.29 14.47 -0.47
CA GLN A 68 19.62 15.90 -0.50
C GLN A 68 20.65 16.22 -1.58
N ASP A 69 21.69 15.40 -1.74
CA ASP A 69 22.69 15.57 -2.79
C ASP A 69 22.09 15.49 -4.21
N ILE A 70 21.08 14.62 -4.42
CA ILE A 70 20.34 14.56 -5.70
C ILE A 70 19.55 15.86 -5.95
N VAL A 71 18.93 16.40 -4.91
CA VAL A 71 18.19 17.68 -5.01
C VAL A 71 19.14 18.84 -5.33
N ASP A 72 20.32 18.83 -4.71
CA ASP A 72 21.34 19.86 -4.90
C ASP A 72 22.12 19.68 -6.23
N GLY A 73 21.84 18.61 -6.97
CA GLY A 73 22.48 18.29 -8.26
C GLY A 73 23.92 17.79 -8.11
N THR A 74 24.34 17.43 -6.90
CA THR A 74 25.68 16.92 -6.58
C THR A 74 25.76 15.40 -6.63
N ALA A 75 24.61 14.71 -6.70
CA ALA A 75 24.51 13.26 -6.88
C ALA A 75 23.40 12.89 -7.88
N THR A 76 23.38 11.62 -8.24
CA THR A 76 22.41 10.98 -9.14
C THR A 76 21.79 9.76 -8.46
N PRO A 77 20.68 9.21 -8.99
CA PRO A 77 20.12 7.96 -8.49
C PRO A 77 21.10 6.77 -8.52
N LYS A 78 22.18 6.79 -9.31
CA LYS A 78 23.18 5.71 -9.31
C LYS A 78 24.07 5.71 -8.06
N ASP A 79 24.15 6.84 -7.37
CA ASP A 79 24.99 6.98 -6.18
C ASP A 79 24.39 6.30 -4.95
N PHE A 80 23.16 5.78 -5.06
CA PHE A 80 22.59 4.89 -4.06
C PHE A 80 23.40 3.59 -3.97
N GLU A 81 24.10 3.42 -2.85
CA GLU A 81 24.67 2.13 -2.47
C GLU A 81 23.55 1.15 -2.10
N ILE A 82 23.04 0.39 -3.06
CA ILE A 82 21.89 -0.53 -2.88
C ILE A 82 22.08 -1.49 -1.69
N LYS A 83 23.32 -1.93 -1.43
CA LYS A 83 23.67 -2.79 -0.28
C LYS A 83 23.41 -2.16 1.10
N LYS A 84 23.30 -0.83 1.18
CA LYS A 84 22.98 -0.08 2.40
C LYS A 84 21.48 0.19 2.54
N LEU A 85 20.69 -0.10 1.50
CA LEU A 85 19.25 0.08 1.49
C LEU A 85 18.54 -1.17 2.02
N LEU A 86 17.34 -0.97 2.58
CA LEU A 86 16.41 -2.04 2.92
C LEU A 86 15.78 -2.65 1.65
N GLY A 87 15.67 -1.84 0.59
CA GLY A 87 15.22 -2.30 -0.72
C GLY A 87 15.33 -1.21 -1.78
N ALA A 88 15.50 -1.62 -3.04
CA ALA A 88 15.43 -0.74 -4.19
C ALA A 88 14.87 -1.50 -5.39
N GLY A 89 14.05 -0.83 -6.20
CA GLY A 89 13.58 -1.42 -7.44
C GLY A 89 12.32 -0.77 -8.02
N ARG A 90 11.95 -1.24 -9.21
CA ARG A 90 10.70 -0.88 -9.87
C ARG A 90 9.55 -1.49 -9.09
N VAL A 91 8.52 -0.69 -8.83
CA VAL A 91 7.28 -1.14 -8.16
C VAL A 91 6.10 -1.19 -9.12
N PHE A 92 6.09 -0.32 -10.13
CA PHE A 92 5.06 -0.29 -11.17
C PHE A 92 5.65 0.07 -12.53
N ALA A 93 5.05 -0.49 -13.57
CA ALA A 93 5.14 0.05 -14.93
C ALA A 93 3.75 0.00 -15.58
N LEU A 94 3.32 1.12 -16.15
CA LEU A 94 2.05 1.27 -16.87
C LEU A 94 2.34 1.77 -18.29
N PRO A 95 1.44 1.57 -19.27
CA PRO A 95 1.56 2.21 -20.57
C PRO A 95 1.63 3.72 -20.41
N LYS A 96 2.56 4.34 -21.14
CA LYS A 96 2.78 5.79 -21.12
C LYS A 96 1.48 6.52 -21.39
N LYS A 97 1.10 7.45 -20.49
CA LYS A 97 -0.17 8.18 -20.61
C LYS A 97 -0.08 9.59 -20.03
N GLY A 98 -0.50 10.57 -20.84
CA GLY A 98 -0.64 11.97 -20.41
C GLY A 98 0.66 12.62 -19.95
N GLU A 99 0.53 13.69 -19.17
CA GLU A 99 1.67 14.46 -18.69
C GLU A 99 2.47 13.73 -17.59
N PRO A 100 3.81 13.87 -17.54
CA PRO A 100 4.65 13.19 -16.55
C PRO A 100 4.22 13.41 -15.11
N PHE A 101 3.81 14.63 -14.76
CA PHE A 101 3.34 14.97 -13.41
C PHE A 101 2.15 14.11 -12.99
N PHE A 102 1.11 14.02 -13.83
CA PHE A 102 -0.09 13.24 -13.52
C PHE A 102 0.17 11.72 -13.57
N ALA A 103 1.04 11.27 -14.48
CA ALA A 103 1.47 9.87 -14.53
C ALA A 103 2.21 9.46 -13.25
N CYS A 104 3.16 10.28 -12.82
CA CYS A 104 3.90 10.10 -11.57
C CYS A 104 2.96 10.09 -10.35
N LEU A 105 2.05 11.06 -10.26
CA LEU A 105 1.07 11.15 -9.18
C LEU A 105 0.16 9.92 -9.12
N ASN A 106 -0.30 9.43 -10.28
CA ASN A 106 -1.14 8.22 -10.39
C ASN A 106 -0.38 6.95 -9.95
N LEU A 107 0.89 6.81 -10.34
CA LEU A 107 1.70 5.68 -9.89
C LEU A 107 1.92 5.71 -8.37
N LEU A 108 2.17 6.89 -7.80
CA LEU A 108 2.35 7.06 -6.36
C LEU A 108 1.05 6.80 -5.59
N ASP A 109 -0.10 7.26 -6.12
CA ASP A 109 -1.43 6.93 -5.59
C ASP A 109 -1.64 5.42 -5.50
N ARG A 110 -1.33 4.69 -6.57
CA ARG A 110 -1.41 3.23 -6.61
C ARG A 110 -0.51 2.58 -5.54
N LEU A 111 0.72 3.07 -5.39
CA LEU A 111 1.65 2.57 -4.38
C LEU A 111 1.11 2.78 -2.96
N PHE A 112 0.60 3.97 -2.64
CA PHE A 112 0.08 4.26 -1.31
C PHE A 112 -1.17 3.45 -0.99
N ARG A 113 -2.10 3.34 -1.95
CA ARG A 113 -3.33 2.57 -1.78
C ARG A 113 -3.08 1.08 -1.59
N VAL A 114 -2.18 0.49 -2.38
CA VAL A 114 -1.88 -0.94 -2.25
C VAL A 114 -1.17 -1.25 -0.93
N ARG A 115 -0.37 -0.31 -0.41
CA ARG A 115 0.36 -0.44 0.86
C ARG A 115 -0.44 -0.07 2.11
N THR A 116 -1.55 0.65 1.95
CA THR A 116 -2.42 1.09 3.06
C THR A 116 -2.75 -0.08 3.99
N GLY A 117 -2.67 0.15 5.30
CA GLY A 117 -2.89 -0.86 6.33
C GLY A 117 -1.65 -1.68 6.70
N PHE A 118 -0.55 -1.49 5.98
CA PHE A 118 0.77 -2.01 6.36
C PHE A 118 1.78 -0.88 6.49
N TYR A 119 1.85 -0.02 5.47
CA TYR A 119 2.72 1.16 5.44
C TYR A 119 1.92 2.43 5.17
N TRP A 120 2.35 3.54 5.75
CA TRP A 120 1.70 4.83 5.59
C TRP A 120 2.68 5.96 5.24
N PRO A 121 2.47 6.72 4.16
CA PRO A 121 3.30 7.88 3.82
C PRO A 121 3.01 9.05 4.78
N GLN A 122 3.81 9.15 5.84
CA GLN A 122 3.52 10.00 7.00
C GLN A 122 3.92 11.46 6.79
N LYS A 123 5.09 11.73 6.20
CA LYS A 123 5.64 13.09 6.13
C LYS A 123 6.43 13.32 4.85
N PHE A 124 6.15 14.41 4.16
CA PHE A 124 6.97 14.88 3.04
C PHE A 124 8.36 15.34 3.51
N LEU A 125 9.41 14.87 2.84
CA LEU A 125 10.79 15.27 3.11
C LEU A 125 11.29 16.24 2.04
N THR A 126 11.25 15.82 0.78
CA THR A 126 11.71 16.66 -0.33
C THR A 126 10.98 16.36 -1.63
N GLY A 127 11.03 17.33 -2.55
CA GLY A 127 10.33 17.29 -3.82
C GLY A 127 11.24 17.00 -5.00
N GLY A 128 10.63 16.52 -6.08
CA GLY A 128 11.21 16.44 -7.41
C GLY A 128 10.14 16.82 -8.43
N ILE A 129 9.63 15.86 -9.19
CA ILE A 129 8.44 16.06 -10.04
C ILE A 129 7.23 16.48 -9.19
N LEU A 130 7.07 15.89 -8.01
CA LEU A 130 6.00 16.21 -7.07
C LEU A 130 6.51 17.15 -5.99
N ASN A 131 5.73 18.20 -5.72
CA ASN A 131 5.98 19.09 -4.60
C ASN A 131 5.17 18.66 -3.37
N LYS A 132 5.42 19.35 -2.25
CA LYS A 132 4.75 19.09 -0.97
C LYS A 132 3.22 19.13 -1.09
N TYR A 133 2.66 20.11 -1.81
CA TYR A 133 1.22 20.24 -1.99
C TYR A 133 0.61 19.06 -2.74
N ALA A 134 1.28 18.56 -3.79
CA ALA A 134 0.83 17.41 -4.55
C ALA A 134 0.86 16.12 -3.70
N PHE A 135 1.92 15.94 -2.90
CA PHE A 135 2.06 14.83 -1.96
C PHE A 135 0.99 14.87 -0.87
N GLU A 136 0.88 15.97 -0.13
CA GLU A 136 -0.08 16.11 0.97
C GLU A 136 -1.52 16.04 0.46
N GLY A 137 -1.79 16.62 -0.71
CA GLY A 137 -3.09 16.50 -1.37
C GLY A 137 -3.40 15.07 -1.81
N LEU A 138 -2.41 14.26 -2.19
CA LEU A 138 -2.60 12.83 -2.48
C LEU A 138 -2.92 12.06 -1.21
N VAL A 139 -2.12 12.23 -0.15
CA VAL A 139 -2.33 11.56 1.14
C VAL A 139 -3.71 11.90 1.70
N GLY A 140 -4.08 13.18 1.73
CA GLY A 140 -5.39 13.63 2.22
C GLY A 140 -6.57 13.08 1.42
N ARG A 141 -6.44 12.91 0.09
CA ARG A 141 -7.48 12.22 -0.70
C ARG A 141 -7.63 10.75 -0.31
N ILE A 142 -6.52 10.05 -0.10
CA ILE A 142 -6.56 8.65 0.33
C ILE A 142 -7.19 8.54 1.73
N GLU A 143 -6.80 9.40 2.67
CA GLU A 143 -7.42 9.46 4.01
C GLU A 143 -8.94 9.69 3.93
N HIS A 144 -9.35 10.64 3.10
CA HIS A 144 -10.77 10.93 2.90
C HIS A 144 -11.53 9.71 2.36
N ASP A 145 -11.00 9.06 1.32
CA ASP A 145 -11.61 7.84 0.75
C ASP A 145 -11.71 6.71 1.79
N LEU A 146 -10.68 6.53 2.62
CA LEU A 146 -10.66 5.52 3.68
C LEU A 146 -11.73 5.79 4.75
N LEU A 147 -11.88 7.05 5.15
CA LEU A 147 -12.91 7.48 6.08
C LEU A 147 -14.32 7.31 5.50
N GLU A 148 -14.53 7.77 4.26
CA GLU A 148 -15.82 7.67 3.58
C GLU A 148 -16.25 6.19 3.42
N ASN A 149 -15.34 5.32 3.00
CA ASN A 149 -15.61 3.89 2.89
C ASN A 149 -15.87 3.24 4.24
N SER A 150 -15.14 3.62 5.29
CA SER A 150 -15.38 3.11 6.66
C SER A 150 -16.76 3.51 7.16
N GLN A 151 -17.19 4.73 6.87
CA GLN A 151 -18.52 5.21 7.22
C GLN A 151 -19.62 4.48 6.44
N LYS A 152 -19.49 4.39 5.11
CA LYS A 152 -20.43 3.62 4.26
C LYS A 152 -20.55 2.17 4.71
N ALA A 153 -19.43 1.53 5.06
CA ALA A 153 -19.43 0.17 5.56
C ALA A 153 -20.29 0.04 6.83
N LYS A 154 -20.11 0.95 7.80
CA LYS A 154 -20.88 0.97 9.06
C LYS A 154 -22.38 1.19 8.84
N GLU A 155 -22.75 1.98 7.83
CA GLU A 155 -24.16 2.21 7.46
C GLU A 155 -24.81 0.98 6.82
N THR A 156 -24.03 0.13 6.16
CA THR A 156 -24.51 -1.08 5.48
C THR A 156 -24.14 -2.35 6.25
N GLU A 157 -24.61 -2.46 7.48
CA GLU A 157 -24.34 -3.64 8.31
C GLU A 157 -25.03 -4.91 7.76
N THR A 158 -24.24 -5.90 7.37
CA THR A 158 -24.72 -7.18 6.83
C THR A 158 -24.78 -8.28 7.88
N GLU A 159 -25.43 -9.39 7.54
CA GLU A 159 -25.67 -10.50 8.48
C GLU A 159 -24.36 -11.11 9.01
N ILE A 160 -23.34 -11.30 8.16
CA ILE A 160 -22.06 -11.84 8.62
C ILE A 160 -21.36 -10.92 9.63
N ILE A 161 -21.56 -9.60 9.54
CA ILE A 161 -20.98 -8.64 10.50
C ILE A 161 -21.67 -8.74 11.84
N LYS A 162 -23.01 -8.86 11.86
CA LYS A 162 -23.78 -9.10 13.09
C LYS A 162 -23.34 -10.39 13.77
N VAL A 163 -23.29 -11.48 13.01
CA VAL A 163 -22.84 -12.79 13.53
C VAL A 163 -21.40 -12.72 14.04
N ALA A 164 -20.48 -12.08 13.32
CA ALA A 164 -19.10 -11.92 13.78
C ALA A 164 -19.02 -11.15 15.11
N ARG A 165 -19.87 -10.12 15.30
CA ARG A 165 -19.94 -9.37 16.55
C ARG A 165 -20.51 -10.22 17.68
N ASP A 166 -21.59 -10.96 17.44
CA ASP A 166 -22.21 -11.85 18.43
C ASP A 166 -21.27 -12.99 18.85
N LEU A 167 -20.40 -13.42 17.94
CA LEU A 167 -19.33 -14.39 18.22
C LEU A 167 -18.14 -13.78 18.96
N GLY A 168 -18.14 -12.47 19.23
CA GLY A 168 -17.08 -11.77 19.97
C GLY A 168 -15.85 -11.43 19.11
N LEU A 169 -15.95 -11.47 17.78
CA LEU A 169 -14.81 -11.29 16.88
C LEU A 169 -14.47 -9.81 16.61
N SER A 170 -15.21 -8.87 17.19
CA SER A 170 -14.95 -7.43 17.11
C SER A 170 -14.70 -6.91 15.67
N PRO A 171 -15.67 -7.08 14.75
CA PRO A 171 -15.50 -6.66 13.36
C PRO A 171 -15.36 -5.14 13.22
N ASN A 172 -14.42 -4.68 12.40
CA ASN A 172 -14.17 -3.27 12.09
C ASN A 172 -13.94 -3.07 10.58
N PRO A 173 -14.43 -1.97 9.96
CA PRO A 173 -14.20 -1.72 8.54
C PRO A 173 -12.72 -1.50 8.25
N THR A 174 -12.27 -1.97 7.08
CA THR A 174 -10.89 -1.74 6.62
C THR A 174 -10.66 -0.33 6.06
N GLY A 175 -11.73 0.37 5.67
CA GLY A 175 -11.68 1.62 4.91
C GLY A 175 -11.31 1.45 3.42
N LYS A 176 -10.80 0.30 2.99
CA LYS A 176 -10.38 0.10 1.58
C LYS A 176 -11.54 -0.01 0.60
N SER A 177 -12.69 -0.46 1.09
CA SER A 177 -13.94 -0.52 0.35
C SER A 177 -15.11 -0.41 1.35
N PRO A 178 -16.34 -0.10 0.89
CA PRO A 178 -17.52 -0.08 1.75
C PRO A 178 -17.97 -1.47 2.19
N THR A 179 -17.31 -2.55 1.75
CA THR A 179 -17.74 -3.93 2.03
C THR A 179 -16.66 -4.78 2.69
N GLN A 180 -15.42 -4.28 2.80
CA GLN A 180 -14.31 -5.02 3.37
C GLN A 180 -14.10 -4.70 4.85
N TRP A 181 -14.08 -5.73 5.68
CA TRP A 181 -13.92 -5.66 7.12
C TRP A 181 -12.79 -6.57 7.61
N PHE A 182 -12.21 -6.20 8.76
CA PHE A 182 -11.39 -7.06 9.59
C PHE A 182 -12.19 -7.54 10.80
N ALA A 183 -11.85 -8.70 11.32
CA ALA A 183 -12.26 -9.19 12.63
C ALA A 183 -11.12 -9.98 13.27
N GLY A 184 -11.15 -10.18 14.58
CA GLY A 184 -10.24 -11.08 15.28
C GLY A 184 -10.47 -12.52 14.83
N CYS A 185 -9.37 -13.26 14.57
CA CYS A 185 -9.50 -14.70 14.37
C CYS A 185 -9.86 -15.38 15.70
N PRO A 186 -10.77 -16.39 15.71
CA PRO A 186 -11.19 -17.00 16.96
C PRO A 186 -10.01 -17.64 17.71
N ASN A 187 -9.79 -17.21 18.96
CA ASN A 187 -8.74 -17.67 19.87
C ASN A 187 -7.30 -17.62 19.29
N LYS A 188 -7.00 -16.69 18.38
CA LYS A 188 -5.66 -16.50 17.79
C LYS A 188 -5.32 -15.03 17.62
N ASN A 189 -4.02 -14.71 17.66
CA ASN A 189 -3.50 -13.35 17.48
C ASN A 189 -3.20 -13.05 15.99
N HIS A 190 -4.21 -13.13 15.14
CA HIS A 190 -4.12 -12.68 13.75
C HIS A 190 -5.51 -12.31 13.23
N VAL A 191 -5.56 -11.60 12.11
CA VAL A 191 -6.80 -11.08 11.54
C VAL A 191 -7.54 -12.13 10.70
N LEU A 192 -8.85 -11.96 10.64
CA LEU A 192 -9.80 -12.61 9.74
C LEU A 192 -10.43 -11.52 8.89
N PHE A 193 -10.50 -11.73 7.57
CA PHE A 193 -11.08 -10.81 6.61
C PHE A 193 -12.54 -11.17 6.36
N ILE A 194 -13.41 -10.18 6.21
CA ILE A 194 -14.82 -10.36 5.87
C ILE A 194 -15.15 -9.52 4.65
N GLU A 195 -15.75 -10.15 3.63
CA GLU A 195 -16.42 -9.50 2.52
C GLU A 195 -17.92 -9.44 2.83
N ALA A 196 -18.37 -8.29 3.30
CA ALA A 196 -19.69 -8.09 3.85
C ALA A 196 -20.80 -8.26 2.81
N ARG A 197 -20.55 -7.86 1.54
CA ARG A 197 -21.54 -7.95 0.45
C ARG A 197 -21.93 -9.38 0.16
N GLU A 198 -20.93 -10.26 0.11
CA GLU A 198 -21.12 -11.67 -0.23
C GLU A 198 -21.36 -12.55 1.00
N ASN A 199 -21.36 -11.96 2.21
CA ASN A 199 -21.39 -12.68 3.48
C ASN A 199 -20.30 -13.76 3.57
N LEU A 200 -19.07 -13.43 3.19
CA LEU A 200 -17.93 -14.35 3.20
C LEU A 200 -16.86 -13.93 4.19
N PHE A 201 -16.17 -14.91 4.78
CA PHE A 201 -14.93 -14.69 5.52
C PHE A 201 -13.76 -15.47 4.93
N PHE A 202 -12.55 -15.00 5.22
CA PHE A 202 -11.30 -15.68 4.93
C PHE A 202 -10.24 -15.37 5.99
N CYS A 203 -9.49 -16.38 6.40
CA CYS A 203 -8.30 -16.21 7.22
C CYS A 203 -7.12 -16.91 6.55
N GLY A 204 -6.13 -16.13 6.12
CA GLY A 204 -4.93 -16.64 5.45
C GLY A 204 -4.05 -17.52 6.32
N TRP A 205 -3.91 -17.19 7.61
CA TRP A 205 -3.09 -17.97 8.54
C TRP A 205 -3.68 -19.35 8.85
N CYS A 206 -5.00 -19.43 8.99
CA CYS A 206 -5.68 -20.69 9.25
C CYS A 206 -6.08 -21.44 7.98
N SER A 207 -5.88 -20.85 6.79
CA SER A 207 -6.38 -21.36 5.52
C SER A 207 -7.88 -21.71 5.55
N ARG A 208 -8.68 -20.90 6.27
CA ARG A 208 -10.13 -21.10 6.44
C ARG A 208 -10.90 -20.03 5.67
N LYS A 209 -12.04 -20.42 5.09
CA LYS A 209 -13.00 -19.53 4.44
C LYS A 209 -14.39 -20.13 4.44
N GLY A 210 -15.40 -19.31 4.22
CA GLY A 210 -16.77 -19.75 4.06
C GLY A 210 -17.75 -18.61 4.31
N GLY A 211 -19.03 -18.97 4.45
CA GLY A 211 -20.07 -18.04 4.84
C GLY A 211 -20.33 -18.05 6.34
N ILE A 212 -21.53 -17.61 6.70
CA ILE A 212 -21.96 -17.44 8.10
C ILE A 212 -21.91 -18.76 8.88
N LYS A 213 -22.41 -19.86 8.30
CA LYS A 213 -22.45 -21.18 8.97
C LYS A 213 -21.05 -21.71 9.24
N GLU A 214 -20.15 -21.56 8.26
CA GLU A 214 -18.76 -21.97 8.40
C GLU A 214 -18.02 -21.11 9.42
N LEU A 215 -18.34 -19.81 9.54
CA LEU A 215 -17.77 -18.93 10.56
C LEU A 215 -18.19 -19.36 11.97
N GLN A 216 -19.48 -19.66 12.16
CA GLN A 216 -20.00 -20.15 13.44
C GLN A 216 -19.36 -21.50 13.83
N ALA A 217 -19.30 -22.44 12.88
CA ALA A 217 -18.66 -23.73 13.10
C ALA A 217 -17.17 -23.56 13.46
N PHE A 218 -16.47 -22.66 12.77
CA PHE A 218 -15.06 -22.38 13.02
C PHE A 218 -14.82 -21.78 14.41
N VAL A 219 -15.69 -20.86 14.87
CA VAL A 219 -15.62 -20.33 16.24
C VAL A 219 -15.90 -21.42 17.28
N LYS A 220 -16.89 -22.28 17.04
CA LYS A 220 -17.25 -23.38 17.94
C LYS A 220 -16.09 -24.37 18.10
N GLU A 221 -15.52 -24.82 17.00
CA GLU A 221 -14.34 -25.71 16.98
C GLU A 221 -13.19 -25.15 17.82
N ARG A 222 -12.93 -23.83 17.74
CA ARG A 222 -11.87 -23.16 18.49
C ARG A 222 -12.15 -22.98 19.99
N LYS A 223 -13.42 -23.07 20.41
CA LYS A 223 -13.82 -23.01 21.83
C LYS A 223 -13.79 -24.39 22.48
N GLU A 224 -13.98 -25.46 21.69
CA GLU A 224 -14.05 -26.84 22.17
C GLU A 224 -12.70 -27.58 22.15
N GLY A 225 -11.71 -27.08 21.40
CA GLY A 225 -10.34 -27.62 21.35
C GLY A 225 -9.30 -26.68 21.95
#